data_AF-A0A3A9BFA9-F1
#
_entry.id   AF-A0A3A9BFA9-F1
#
_cell.length_a   1.000
_cell.length_b   1.000
_cell.length_c   1.000
_cell.angle_alpha   90.00
_cell.angle_beta   90.00
_cell.angle_gamma   90.00
#
_symmetry.space_group_name_H-M   'P 1'
#
loop_
_entity.id
_entity.type
_entity.pdbx_description
1 polymer ?
#
loop_
_entity_poly.entity_id
_entity_poly.type
_entity_poly.pdbx_seq_one_letter_code
_entity_poly.pdbx_strand_id
1 'polypeptide(L)'
;MGYLPIPVDMYFEDFAMEVLEYNVLNNNNVIGTYQGLSNSDEDGTYIGFKMSDQPLISVGNTLCTVDGLEEYQIIKVSYDRYEGKPELLKAYY
;
A
#
# COMPACT_ATOMS: atom_id res chain seq x y z
N MET A 1 -3.50 -6.13 -15.84
CA MET A 1 -3.70 -7.01 -14.66
C MET A 1 -2.35 -7.64 -14.37
N GLY A 2 -1.69 -7.17 -13.30
CA GLY A 2 -0.40 -7.70 -12.87
C GLY A 2 -0.60 -9.09 -12.27
N TYR A 3 0.31 -10.00 -12.59
CA TYR A 3 0.51 -11.22 -11.83
C TYR A 3 1.80 -11.01 -11.06
N LEU A 4 1.74 -11.11 -9.74
CA LEU A 4 2.96 -11.13 -8.94
C LEU A 4 3.75 -12.41 -9.29
N PRO A 5 5.05 -12.32 -9.64
CA PRO A 5 5.88 -13.48 -9.89
C PRO A 5 6.32 -14.20 -8.60
N ILE A 6 6.26 -13.50 -7.47
CA ILE A 6 6.66 -13.96 -6.14
C ILE A 6 5.58 -13.60 -5.10
N PRO A 7 5.46 -14.35 -3.99
CA PRO A 7 4.50 -14.02 -2.94
C PRO A 7 4.80 -12.65 -2.34
N VAL A 8 3.74 -11.94 -1.91
CA VAL A 8 3.87 -10.59 -1.35
C VAL A 8 4.79 -10.57 -0.12
N ASP A 9 4.86 -11.67 0.62
CA ASP A 9 5.69 -11.77 1.80
C ASP A 9 7.19 -11.71 1.45
N MET A 10 7.64 -12.51 0.47
CA MET A 10 9.03 -12.46 -0.01
C MET A 10 9.37 -11.11 -0.65
N TYR A 11 8.41 -10.48 -1.33
CA TYR A 11 8.60 -9.14 -1.89
C TYR A 11 8.83 -8.10 -0.79
N PHE A 12 8.04 -8.12 0.28
CA PHE A 12 8.26 -7.22 1.42
C PHE A 12 9.51 -7.57 2.23
N GLU A 13 9.93 -8.83 2.28
CA GLU A 13 11.18 -9.24 2.93
C GLU A 13 12.42 -8.73 2.20
N ASP A 14 12.43 -8.78 0.86
CA ASP A 14 13.53 -8.28 0.03
C ASP A 14 13.70 -6.76 0.18
N PHE A 15 12.59 -6.05 0.33
CA PHE A 15 12.52 -4.60 0.53
C PHE A 15 12.27 -4.20 1.99
N ALA A 16 12.55 -5.07 2.96
CA ALA A 16 12.18 -4.86 4.37
C ALA A 16 12.76 -3.58 4.98
N MET A 17 13.91 -3.10 4.47
CA MET A 17 14.52 -1.84 4.88
C MET A 17 13.81 -0.59 4.32
N GLU A 18 13.02 -0.75 3.27
CA GLU A 18 12.26 0.32 2.60
C GLU A 18 10.77 0.30 2.98
N VAL A 19 10.32 -0.74 3.72
CA VAL A 19 8.96 -0.80 4.27
C VAL A 19 8.81 0.26 5.34
N LEU A 20 7.83 1.15 5.14
CA LEU A 20 7.48 2.22 6.07
C LEU A 20 6.09 1.98 6.66
N GLU A 21 5.86 2.49 7.86
CA GLU A 21 4.52 2.49 8.45
C GLU A 21 3.75 3.74 8.03
N TYR A 22 2.53 3.52 7.53
CA TYR A 22 1.62 4.57 7.11
C TYR A 22 0.35 4.53 7.94
N ASN A 23 0.00 5.67 8.51
CA ASN A 23 -1.31 5.95 9.06
C ASN A 23 -2.27 6.25 7.92
N VAL A 24 -3.39 5.54 7.86
CA VAL A 24 -4.48 5.83 6.93
C VAL A 24 -5.43 6.79 7.62
N LEU A 25 -5.53 8.00 7.10
CA LEU A 25 -6.48 9.00 7.53
C LEU A 25 -7.70 8.97 6.62
N ASN A 26 -8.87 8.84 7.23
CA ASN A 26 -10.14 9.09 6.59
C ASN A 26 -10.73 10.36 7.21
N ASN A 27 -10.85 11.43 6.42
CA ASN A 27 -11.40 12.71 6.89
C ASN A 27 -10.72 13.20 8.19
N ASN A 28 -9.38 13.27 8.17
CA ASN A 28 -8.49 13.63 9.29
C ASN A 28 -8.52 12.71 10.52
N ASN A 29 -9.22 11.57 10.47
CA ASN A 29 -9.18 10.56 11.53
C ASN A 29 -8.33 9.37 11.10
N VAL A 30 -7.38 8.97 11.94
CA VAL A 30 -6.59 7.75 11.70
C VAL A 30 -7.52 6.55 11.86
N ILE A 31 -7.79 5.85 10.76
CA ILE A 31 -8.63 4.65 10.73
C ILE A 31 -7.82 3.35 10.85
N GLY A 32 -6.50 3.42 10.68
CA GLY A 32 -5.60 2.30 10.87
C GLY A 32 -4.16 2.66 10.50
N THR A 33 -3.23 1.82 10.92
CA THR A 33 -1.81 1.94 10.60
C THR A 33 -1.38 0.63 9.93
N TYR A 34 -0.75 0.72 8.77
CA TYR A 34 -0.33 -0.44 7.99
C TYR A 34 1.08 -0.25 7.47
N GLN A 35 1.80 -1.36 7.33
CA GLN A 35 3.10 -1.37 6.68
C GLN A 35 2.90 -1.30 5.17
N GLY A 36 3.44 -0.25 4.58
CA GLY A 36 3.39 0.02 3.16
C GLY A 36 4.80 0.04 2.56
N LEU A 37 4.91 -0.37 1.31
CA LEU A 37 6.12 -0.22 0.52
C LEU A 37 5.84 0.74 -0.62
N SER A 38 6.53 1.87 -0.65
CA SER A 38 6.46 2.79 -1.79
C SER A 38 7.17 2.18 -2.99
N ASN A 39 6.48 2.13 -4.13
CA ASN A 39 7.04 1.67 -5.39
C ASN A 39 6.40 2.42 -6.55
N SER A 40 6.94 2.27 -7.75
CA SER A 40 6.42 2.89 -8.96
C SER A 40 6.34 1.88 -10.10
N ASP A 41 5.21 1.90 -10.81
CA ASP A 41 4.93 1.07 -11.99
C ASP A 41 4.59 2.00 -13.19
N GLU A 42 4.30 1.41 -14.35
CA GLU A 42 3.86 2.15 -15.55
C GLU A 42 2.62 3.04 -15.33
N ASP A 43 1.79 2.71 -14.34
CA ASP A 43 0.56 3.46 -14.01
C ASP A 43 0.84 4.65 -13.07
N GLY A 44 2.02 4.71 -12.44
CA GLY A 44 2.45 5.76 -11.52
C GLY A 44 3.08 5.22 -10.23
N THR A 45 3.32 6.11 -9.28
CA THR A 45 3.80 5.77 -7.94
C THR A 45 2.64 5.30 -7.07
N TYR A 46 2.88 4.28 -6.26
CA TYR A 46 1.91 3.70 -5.35
C TYR A 46 2.59 3.24 -4.07
N ILE A 47 1.79 3.10 -3.01
CA ILE A 47 2.20 2.40 -1.81
C ILE A 47 1.50 1.04 -1.82
N GLY A 48 2.29 -0.02 -1.86
CA GLY A 48 1.84 -1.39 -1.77
C GLY A 48 1.58 -1.79 -0.32
N PHE A 49 0.45 -2.41 -0.04
CA PHE A 49 0.08 -2.92 1.29
C PHE A 49 -0.28 -4.41 1.20
N LYS A 50 0.13 -5.19 2.20
CA LYS A 50 -0.23 -6.61 2.29
C LYS A 50 -1.74 -6.76 2.50
N MET A 51 -2.39 -7.57 1.66
CA MET A 51 -3.81 -7.86 1.81
C MET A 51 -4.15 -8.70 3.05
N SER A 52 -3.17 -9.41 3.60
CA SER A 52 -3.31 -10.17 4.85
C SER A 52 -3.79 -9.31 6.02
N ASP A 53 -3.40 -8.04 6.05
CA ASP A 53 -3.80 -7.05 7.06
C ASP A 53 -5.18 -6.42 6.80
N GLN A 54 -5.83 -6.80 5.70
CA GLN A 54 -7.13 -6.26 5.24
C GLN A 54 -7.19 -4.73 5.32
N PRO A 55 -6.23 -4.02 4.69
CA PRO A 55 -6.11 -2.57 4.82
C PRO A 55 -7.39 -1.87 4.35
N LEU A 56 -7.99 -1.07 5.25
CA LEU A 56 -9.18 -0.27 4.98
C LEU A 56 -8.82 1.00 4.19
N ILE A 57 -8.19 0.84 3.03
CA ILE A 57 -7.74 1.94 2.18
C ILE A 57 -8.72 2.09 1.01
N SER A 58 -9.22 3.30 0.83
CA SER A 58 -10.10 3.67 -0.28
C SER A 58 -9.64 4.97 -0.93
N VAL A 59 -10.08 5.18 -2.17
CA VAL A 59 -9.85 6.43 -2.89
C VAL A 59 -10.41 7.59 -2.08
N GLY A 60 -9.61 8.65 -1.93
CA GLY A 60 -9.91 9.81 -1.10
C GLY A 60 -9.38 9.73 0.33
N ASN A 61 -8.84 8.59 0.78
CA ASN A 61 -8.07 8.55 2.03
C ASN A 61 -6.70 9.20 1.86
N THR A 62 -6.14 9.68 2.97
CA THR A 62 -4.79 10.24 3.01
C THR A 62 -3.90 9.30 3.80
N LEU A 63 -2.81 8.82 3.20
CA LEU A 63 -1.76 8.12 3.92
C LEU A 63 -0.80 9.15 4.50
N CYS A 64 -0.38 8.96 5.73
CA CYS A 64 0.62 9.79 6.39
C CYS A 64 1.68 8.87 6.97
N THR A 65 2.96 9.15 6.74
CA THR A 65 4.01 8.39 7.42
C THR A 65 3.88 8.56 8.94
N VAL A 66 4.25 7.55 9.73
CA VAL A 66 4.16 7.65 11.19
C VAL A 66 4.98 8.82 11.75
N ASP A 67 6.06 9.22 11.06
CA ASP A 67 6.87 10.40 11.40
C ASP A 67 6.17 11.74 11.08
N GLY A 68 5.08 11.71 10.31
CA GLY A 68 4.27 12.88 9.96
C GLY A 68 4.91 13.81 8.92
N LEU A 69 6.01 13.40 8.30
CA LEU A 69 6.73 14.20 7.32
C LEU A 69 6.11 14.14 5.93
N GLU A 70 5.45 13.04 5.60
CA GLU A 70 4.96 12.78 4.24
C GLU A 70 3.48 12.41 4.28
N GLU A 71 2.70 13.08 3.43
CA GLU A 71 1.26 12.87 3.27
C GLU A 71 0.93 12.61 1.80
N TYR A 72 0.15 11.57 1.55
CA TYR A 72 -0.16 11.06 0.23
C TYR A 72 -1.67 10.82 0.10
N GLN A 73 -2.33 11.60 -0.74
CA GLN A 73 -3.77 11.43 -0.98
C GLN A 73 -4.01 10.36 -2.03
N ILE A 74 -4.76 9.31 -1.67
CA ILE A 74 -5.03 8.20 -2.58
C ILE A 74 -6.02 8.60 -3.66
N ILE A 75 -5.57 8.54 -4.92
CA ILE A 75 -6.37 8.83 -6.11
C ILE A 75 -6.92 7.56 -6.76
N LYS A 76 -6.27 6.41 -6.55
CA LYS A 76 -6.66 5.14 -7.16
C LYS A 76 -6.18 3.98 -6.30
N VAL A 77 -6.97 2.93 -6.22
CA VAL A 77 -6.57 1.66 -5.60
C VAL A 77 -6.65 0.56 -6.65
N SER A 78 -5.59 -0.24 -6.76
CA SER A 78 -5.56 -1.46 -7.57
C SER A 78 -5.17 -2.64 -6.69
N TYR A 79 -5.45 -3.83 -7.18
CA TYR A 79 -5.15 -5.06 -6.46
C TYR A 79 -4.32 -5.96 -7.35
N ASP A 80 -3.19 -6.40 -6.83
CA ASP A 80 -2.34 -7.39 -7.47
C ASP A 80 -2.64 -8.78 -6.89
N ARG A 81 -2.58 -9.77 -7.76
CA ARG A 81 -2.94 -11.15 -7.41
C ARG A 81 -1.74 -12.06 -7.58
N TYR A 82 -1.48 -12.86 -6.56
CA TYR A 82 -0.56 -13.98 -6.62
C TYR A 82 -1.39 -15.26 -6.56
N GLU A 83 -1.13 -16.21 -7.47
CA GLU A 83 -1.90 -17.46 -7.61
C GLU A 83 -3.44 -17.29 -7.63
N GLY A 84 -3.92 -16.18 -8.21
CA GLY A 84 -5.35 -15.86 -8.30
C GLY A 84 -5.97 -15.26 -7.04
N LYS A 85 -5.21 -15.12 -5.94
CA LYS A 85 -5.65 -14.48 -4.70
C LYS A 85 -5.15 -13.04 -4.62
N PRO A 86 -5.96 -12.08 -4.17
CA PRO A 86 -5.50 -10.72 -3.90
C PRO A 86 -4.51 -10.76 -2.73
N GLU A 87 -3.26 -10.42 -2.99
CA GLU A 87 -2.18 -10.43 -1.98
C GLU A 87 -1.59 -9.04 -1.75
N LEU A 88 -1.73 -8.13 -2.72
CA LEU A 88 -1.18 -6.78 -2.64
C LEU A 88 -2.25 -5.76 -3.01
N LEU A 89 -2.44 -4.76 -2.15
CA LEU A 89 -3.20 -3.54 -2.44
C LEU A 89 -2.21 -2.46 -2.89
N LYS A 90 -2.36 -1.94 -4.10
CA LYS A 90 -1.60 -0.81 -4.62
C LYS A 90 -2.42 0.46 -4.47
N ALA A 91 -2.03 1.36 -3.58
CA ALA A 91 -2.68 2.65 -3.39
C ALA A 91 -1.86 3.75 -4.08
N TYR A 92 -2.37 4.23 -5.22
CA TYR A 92 -1.75 5.29 -6.02
C TYR A 92 -2.15 6.66 -5.48
N TYR A 93 -1.21 7.59 -5.51
CA TYR A 93 -1.35 8.96 -5.02
C TYR A 93 -0.81 9.98 -6.03
#